data_AF-A0A4Q9Y2E4-F1
#
_entry.id   AF-A0A4Q9Y2E4-F1
#
_cell.length_a   1.000
_cell.length_b   1.000
_cell.length_c   1.000
_cell.angle_alpha   90.00
_cell.angle_beta   90.00
_cell.angle_gamma   90.00
#
_symmetry.space_group_name_H-M   'P 1'
#
loop_
_entity.id
_entity.type
_entity.pdbx_description
1 polymer ?
#
loop_
_entity_poly.entity_id
_entity_poly.type
_entity_poly.pdbx_seq_one_letter_code
_entity_poly.pdbx_strand_id
1 'polypeptide(L)'
;MTQNIDDPHHVNSFWHLESGTWDTRQPHRLLPIATRSDIDIIDVLETIFLLDIKHLACAENTLIFDRQRGLIKTKLTTRQIMMTYVVQLGFSGTQLIKRLASQLGLSMHKLPVIHGAAILMPLGTAKRGTTSWYNRHYLAHIEDQGFMTALIYDGPITVRVDASKRVVTRQLAKAGQLQLAVQEHHRRRAVPNQSSPTVLDADQAMMQSYTDQVLKHYGILALPGEISWLTRQFFGKL
;
A
#
# COMPACT_ATOMS: atom_id res chain seq x y z
N MET A 1 -7.02 -32.95 -8.79
CA MET A 1 -6.83 -32.55 -7.39
C MET A 1 -7.19 -31.08 -7.28
N THR A 2 -8.43 -30.80 -6.90
CA THR A 2 -8.99 -29.46 -6.75
C THR A 2 -8.66 -28.97 -5.34
N GLN A 3 -7.72 -28.02 -5.23
CA GLN A 3 -7.49 -27.32 -3.97
C GLN A 3 -8.67 -26.38 -3.72
N ASN A 4 -9.32 -26.53 -2.56
CA ASN A 4 -10.29 -25.57 -2.05
C ASN A 4 -9.58 -24.23 -1.85
N ILE A 5 -9.94 -23.24 -2.67
CA ILE A 5 -9.38 -21.87 -2.62
C ILE A 5 -10.09 -21.01 -1.55
N ASP A 6 -11.10 -21.55 -0.85
CA ASP A 6 -11.99 -20.77 0.02
C ASP A 6 -11.65 -20.83 1.53
N ASP A 7 -10.41 -21.15 1.92
CA ASP A 7 -9.97 -20.95 3.31
C ASP A 7 -9.27 -19.57 3.43
N PRO A 8 -9.88 -18.57 4.11
CA PRO A 8 -9.31 -17.24 4.27
C PRO A 8 -8.00 -17.21 5.08
N HIS A 9 -7.57 -18.35 5.65
CA HIS A 9 -6.31 -18.51 6.35
C HIS A 9 -5.27 -19.35 5.60
N HIS A 10 -5.59 -19.83 4.37
CA HIS A 10 -4.70 -20.69 3.61
C HIS A 10 -3.33 -20.04 3.38
N VAL A 11 -2.28 -20.75 3.76
CA VAL A 11 -0.88 -20.39 3.43
C VAL A 11 -0.40 -21.36 2.37
N ASN A 12 0.17 -20.83 1.30
CA ASN A 12 0.74 -21.67 0.25
C ASN A 12 1.83 -22.59 0.82
N SER A 13 1.77 -23.87 0.47
CA SER A 13 2.78 -24.87 0.83
C SER A 13 4.22 -24.48 0.46
N PHE A 14 4.40 -23.62 -0.55
CA PHE A 14 5.68 -22.99 -0.93
C PHE A 14 6.42 -22.41 0.28
N TRP A 15 5.68 -21.76 1.19
CA TRP A 15 6.26 -21.08 2.34
C TRP A 15 6.86 -22.03 3.40
N HIS A 16 6.56 -23.34 3.31
CA HIS A 16 7.07 -24.35 4.22
C HIS A 16 8.41 -24.98 3.78
N LEU A 17 8.90 -24.68 2.57
CA LEU A 17 10.03 -25.41 1.96
C LEU A 17 11.43 -24.98 2.49
N GLU A 18 11.61 -23.72 2.92
CA GLU A 18 12.93 -23.16 3.30
C GLU A 18 12.96 -22.62 4.75
N SER A 19 12.53 -23.42 5.72
CA SER A 19 12.36 -23.00 7.13
C SER A 19 11.50 -21.73 7.30
N GLY A 20 10.78 -21.32 6.24
CA GLY A 20 10.02 -20.09 6.18
C GLY A 20 10.84 -18.80 6.11
N THR A 21 12.17 -18.81 5.98
CA THR A 21 13.00 -17.60 6.09
C THR A 21 13.58 -17.14 4.75
N TRP A 22 13.29 -15.91 4.37
CA TRP A 22 13.62 -15.36 3.05
C TRP A 22 14.46 -14.08 3.16
N ASP A 23 15.72 -14.13 2.70
CA ASP A 23 16.66 -13.00 2.78
C ASP A 23 16.59 -12.10 1.54
N THR A 24 16.07 -10.87 1.70
CA THR A 24 15.86 -9.95 0.59
C THR A 24 17.16 -9.35 0.03
N ARG A 25 18.31 -9.54 0.70
CA ARG A 25 19.62 -9.07 0.23
C ARG A 25 20.26 -10.03 -0.77
N GLN A 26 19.70 -11.23 -0.91
CA GLN A 26 20.16 -12.25 -1.85
C GLN A 26 19.09 -12.53 -2.93
N PRO A 27 18.62 -11.50 -3.66
CA PRO A 27 17.54 -11.67 -4.64
C PRO A 27 17.88 -12.67 -5.75
N HIS A 28 19.17 -12.87 -6.04
CA HIS A 28 19.65 -13.89 -6.99
C HIS A 28 19.31 -15.33 -6.58
N ARG A 29 19.14 -15.61 -5.28
CA ARG A 29 18.69 -16.93 -4.78
C ARG A 29 17.19 -17.12 -4.89
N LEU A 30 16.44 -16.02 -4.81
CA LEU A 30 14.98 -16.00 -4.84
C LEU A 30 14.44 -16.05 -6.28
N LEU A 31 15.16 -15.46 -7.23
CA LEU A 31 14.76 -15.38 -8.64
C LEU A 31 14.48 -16.74 -9.33
N PRO A 32 15.32 -17.79 -9.16
CA PRO A 32 15.10 -19.10 -9.79
C PRO A 32 13.86 -19.82 -9.28
N ILE A 33 13.52 -19.66 -7.99
CA ILE A 33 12.39 -20.32 -7.34
C ILE A 33 11.07 -19.54 -7.47
N ALA A 34 11.14 -18.26 -7.85
CA ALA A 34 9.97 -17.42 -8.07
C ALA A 34 9.23 -17.80 -9.36
N THR A 35 7.91 -17.91 -9.26
CA THR A 35 7.04 -18.19 -10.42
C THR A 35 6.80 -16.90 -11.20
N ARG A 36 6.93 -16.96 -12.52
CA ARG A 36 6.70 -15.79 -13.35
C ARG A 36 5.21 -15.46 -13.39
N SER A 37 4.90 -14.18 -13.23
CA SER A 37 3.56 -13.67 -13.44
C SER A 37 3.62 -12.31 -14.14
N ASP A 38 2.78 -12.15 -15.15
CA ASP A 38 2.60 -10.87 -15.84
C ASP A 38 1.40 -10.08 -15.23
N ILE A 39 0.96 -10.45 -14.02
CA ILE A 39 -0.10 -9.76 -13.29
C ILE A 39 0.33 -8.31 -12.97
N ASP A 40 -0.58 -7.37 -13.24
CA ASP A 40 -0.43 -5.94 -13.04
C ASP A 40 -1.07 -5.41 -11.75
N ILE A 41 -1.96 -6.19 -11.14
CA ILE A 41 -2.66 -5.86 -9.90
C ILE A 41 -2.31 -6.88 -8.82
N ILE A 42 -1.80 -6.39 -7.69
CA ILE A 42 -1.57 -7.22 -6.52
C ILE A 42 -2.82 -7.30 -5.65
N ASP A 43 -3.08 -8.48 -5.08
CA ASP A 43 -3.97 -8.57 -3.92
C ASP A 43 -3.19 -8.08 -2.70
N VAL A 44 -3.55 -6.90 -2.21
CA VAL A 44 -2.81 -6.25 -1.12
C VAL A 44 -3.09 -6.90 0.24
N LEU A 45 -4.17 -7.67 0.41
CA LEU A 45 -4.37 -8.44 1.64
C LEU A 45 -3.45 -9.67 1.65
N GLU A 46 -3.18 -10.28 0.50
CA GLU A 46 -2.31 -11.44 0.43
C GLU A 46 -0.83 -11.10 0.15
N THR A 47 -0.55 -9.88 -0.30
CA THR A 47 0.83 -9.41 -0.53
C THR A 47 1.51 -9.03 0.77
N ILE A 48 2.52 -9.80 1.15
CA ILE A 48 3.34 -9.63 2.36
C ILE A 48 4.49 -8.66 2.11
N PHE A 49 5.15 -8.78 0.97
CA PHE A 49 6.35 -8.01 0.65
C PHE A 49 6.53 -7.79 -0.85
N LEU A 50 7.03 -6.62 -1.22
CA LEU A 50 7.48 -6.29 -2.57
C LEU A 50 8.97 -5.99 -2.52
N LEU A 51 9.79 -6.78 -3.19
CA LEU A 51 11.23 -6.59 -3.26
C LEU A 51 11.60 -5.97 -4.61
N ASP A 52 12.17 -4.76 -4.55
CA ASP A 52 12.70 -4.11 -5.73
C ASP A 52 14.02 -4.73 -6.15
N ILE A 53 14.06 -5.29 -7.36
CA ILE A 53 15.25 -5.93 -7.94
C ILE A 53 15.68 -5.30 -9.26
N LYS A 54 15.09 -4.15 -9.63
CA LYS A 54 15.41 -3.39 -10.85
C LYS A 54 16.90 -3.09 -11.05
N HIS A 55 17.66 -3.01 -9.95
CA HIS A 55 19.10 -2.77 -9.98
C HIS A 55 19.92 -3.98 -10.42
N LEU A 56 19.32 -5.17 -10.49
CA LEU A 56 19.97 -6.38 -10.99
C LEU A 56 19.92 -6.42 -12.52
N ALA A 57 20.93 -7.04 -13.12
CA ALA A 57 20.98 -7.28 -14.56
C ALA A 57 20.10 -8.49 -14.96
N CYS A 58 18.78 -8.39 -14.75
CA CYS A 58 17.80 -9.41 -15.15
C CYS A 58 16.57 -8.80 -15.83
N ALA A 59 15.71 -9.64 -16.42
CA ALA A 59 14.51 -9.18 -17.11
C ALA A 59 13.41 -8.70 -16.15
N GLU A 60 13.38 -9.27 -14.94
CA GLU A 60 12.42 -8.97 -13.89
C GLU A 60 12.86 -7.77 -13.05
N ASN A 61 11.87 -6.99 -12.58
CA ASN A 61 12.10 -5.78 -11.81
C ASN A 61 11.61 -5.89 -10.35
N THR A 62 10.68 -6.82 -10.07
CA THR A 62 10.10 -6.99 -8.73
C THR A 62 9.90 -8.46 -8.41
N LEU A 63 10.20 -8.84 -7.15
CA LEU A 63 9.71 -10.07 -6.54
C LEU A 63 8.55 -9.74 -5.59
N ILE A 64 7.46 -10.48 -5.68
CA ILE A 64 6.24 -10.33 -4.89
C ILE A 64 6.13 -11.55 -3.99
N PHE A 65 6.06 -11.31 -2.68
CA PHE A 65 5.83 -12.32 -1.68
C PHE A 65 4.34 -12.34 -1.39
N ASP A 66 3.66 -13.35 -1.89
CA ASP A 66 2.21 -13.50 -1.77
C ASP A 66 1.86 -14.73 -0.92
N ARG A 67 1.09 -14.52 0.13
CA ARG A 67 0.76 -15.56 1.12
C ARG A 67 0.11 -16.80 0.47
N GLN A 68 -0.79 -16.61 -0.50
CA GLN A 68 -1.56 -17.68 -1.13
C GLN A 68 -0.90 -18.22 -2.40
N ARG A 69 -0.15 -17.40 -3.13
CA ARG A 69 0.45 -17.77 -4.42
C ARG A 69 1.94 -18.11 -4.33
N GLY A 70 2.58 -17.84 -3.20
CA GLY A 70 4.01 -18.04 -3.00
C GLY A 70 4.84 -16.87 -3.54
N LEU A 71 6.07 -17.17 -3.96
CA LEU A 71 6.97 -16.16 -4.50
C LEU A 71 6.77 -15.97 -6.00
N ILE A 72 6.50 -14.73 -6.40
CA ILE A 72 6.21 -14.35 -7.78
C ILE A 72 7.30 -13.39 -8.29
N LYS A 73 7.65 -13.47 -9.58
CA LYS A 73 8.51 -12.50 -10.27
C LYS A 73 7.80 -11.85 -11.44
N THR A 74 8.03 -10.55 -11.63
CA THR A 74 7.40 -9.75 -12.69
C THR A 74 8.36 -8.72 -13.29
N LYS A 75 8.08 -8.33 -14.54
CA LYS A 75 8.75 -7.22 -15.24
C LYS A 75 8.30 -5.85 -14.74
N LEU A 76 7.21 -5.77 -13.98
CA LEU A 76 6.76 -4.50 -13.42
C LEU A 76 7.67 -4.06 -12.28
N THR A 77 7.92 -2.76 -12.20
CA THR A 77 8.63 -2.15 -11.07
C THR A 77 7.70 -2.02 -9.86
N THR A 78 8.27 -2.03 -8.65
CA THR A 78 7.52 -1.75 -7.41
C THR A 78 6.75 -0.43 -7.49
N ARG A 79 7.30 0.58 -8.17
CA ARG A 79 6.61 1.86 -8.42
C ARG A 79 5.37 1.68 -9.30
N GLN A 80 5.46 0.93 -10.40
CA GLN A 80 4.30 0.68 -11.27
C GLN A 80 3.20 -0.07 -10.53
N ILE A 81 3.55 -1.15 -9.82
CA ILE A 81 2.61 -1.94 -9.00
C ILE A 81 1.91 -1.04 -7.98
N MET A 82 2.68 -0.26 -7.22
CA MET A 82 2.13 0.63 -6.20
C MET A 82 1.30 1.77 -6.79
N MET A 83 1.66 2.30 -7.95
CA MET A 83 0.86 3.33 -8.63
C MET A 83 -0.48 2.77 -9.09
N THR A 84 -0.50 1.59 -9.72
CA THR A 84 -1.74 0.91 -10.12
C THR A 84 -2.64 0.69 -8.90
N TYR A 85 -2.09 0.19 -7.80
CA TYR A 85 -2.84 0.00 -6.56
C TYR A 85 -3.35 1.32 -5.96
N VAL A 86 -2.51 2.35 -5.90
CA VAL A 86 -2.89 3.66 -5.34
C VAL A 86 -4.00 4.33 -6.15
N VAL A 87 -4.02 4.16 -7.47
CA VAL A 87 -5.11 4.67 -8.32
C VAL A 87 -6.45 4.04 -7.94
N GLN A 88 -6.46 2.76 -7.57
CA GLN A 88 -7.68 2.07 -7.10
C GLN A 88 -8.23 2.64 -5.79
N LEU A 89 -7.38 3.30 -4.97
CA LEU A 89 -7.79 3.93 -3.71
C LEU A 89 -8.47 5.29 -3.90
N GLY A 90 -8.44 5.86 -5.11
CA GLY A 90 -8.91 7.21 -5.38
C GLY A 90 -7.94 8.31 -4.92
N PHE A 91 -8.15 9.53 -5.44
CA PHE A 91 -7.27 10.68 -5.19
C PHE A 91 -7.23 11.08 -3.72
N SER A 92 -8.35 10.93 -3.01
CA SER A 92 -8.52 11.33 -1.62
C SER A 92 -7.69 10.48 -0.68
N GLY A 93 -7.47 9.20 -0.98
CA GLY A 93 -6.71 8.29 -0.11
C GLY A 93 -5.27 8.76 0.11
N THR A 94 -4.57 9.16 -0.95
CA THR A 94 -3.18 9.61 -0.85
C THR A 94 -3.02 10.99 -0.20
N GLN A 95 -3.93 11.92 -0.48
CA GLN A 95 -3.90 13.25 0.12
C GLN A 95 -4.32 13.22 1.59
N LEU A 96 -5.24 12.33 1.96
CA LEU A 96 -5.67 12.13 3.33
C LEU A 96 -4.48 11.76 4.22
N ILE A 97 -3.66 10.77 3.83
CA ILE A 97 -2.49 10.35 4.61
C ILE A 97 -1.51 11.50 4.81
N LYS A 98 -1.25 12.29 3.77
CA LYS A 98 -0.36 13.46 3.85
C LYS A 98 -0.90 14.50 4.83
N ARG A 99 -2.20 14.81 4.74
CA ARG A 99 -2.86 15.77 5.62
C ARG A 99 -2.83 15.30 7.08
N LEU A 100 -3.20 14.05 7.33
CA LEU A 100 -3.18 13.46 8.68
C LEU A 100 -1.76 13.43 9.26
N ALA A 101 -0.75 13.07 8.46
CA ALA A 101 0.64 13.11 8.89
C ALA A 101 1.06 14.52 9.33
N SER A 102 0.71 15.54 8.57
CA SER A 102 0.98 16.94 8.93
C SER A 102 0.26 17.36 10.21
N GLN A 103 -1.01 16.96 10.38
CA GLN A 103 -1.81 17.30 11.57
C GLN A 103 -1.26 16.64 12.85
N LEU A 104 -0.68 15.45 12.72
CA LEU A 104 -0.06 14.71 13.82
C LEU A 104 1.41 15.10 14.06
N GLY A 105 1.96 16.07 13.32
CA GLY A 105 3.38 16.44 13.41
C GLY A 105 4.34 15.33 12.96
N LEU A 106 3.86 14.37 12.15
CA LEU A 106 4.65 13.24 11.67
C LEU A 106 5.47 13.62 10.44
N SER A 107 6.65 13.02 10.31
CA SER A 107 7.51 13.21 9.15
C SER A 107 6.80 12.83 7.84
N MET A 108 6.93 13.67 6.82
CA MET A 108 6.39 13.42 5.47
C MET A 108 7.22 12.41 4.64
N HIS A 109 8.33 11.91 5.18
CA HIS A 109 9.17 10.90 4.53
C HIS A 109 8.63 9.49 4.79
N LYS A 110 8.71 8.62 3.78
CA LYS A 110 8.26 7.21 3.87
C LYS A 110 6.84 7.07 4.42
N LEU A 111 5.90 7.81 3.82
CA LEU A 111 4.49 7.67 4.19
C LEU A 111 3.97 6.30 3.70
N PRO A 112 3.19 5.60 4.52
CA PRO A 112 2.57 4.35 4.12
C PRO A 112 1.40 4.59 3.16
N VAL A 113 0.99 3.53 2.46
CA VAL A 113 -0.32 3.44 1.82
C VAL A 113 -1.21 2.59 2.72
N ILE A 114 -2.37 3.12 3.11
CA ILE A 114 -3.30 2.47 4.05
C ILE A 114 -4.62 2.24 3.33
N HIS A 115 -5.12 1.01 3.39
CA HIS A 115 -6.43 0.63 2.87
C HIS A 115 -7.01 -0.53 3.68
N GLY A 116 -8.10 -0.27 4.41
CA GLY A 116 -8.68 -1.25 5.32
C GLY A 116 -7.66 -1.75 6.34
N ALA A 117 -7.45 -3.07 6.37
CA ALA A 117 -6.47 -3.73 7.24
C ALA A 117 -5.03 -3.62 6.73
N ALA A 118 -4.84 -3.44 5.41
CA ALA A 118 -3.52 -3.42 4.82
C ALA A 118 -2.81 -2.07 5.01
N ILE A 119 -1.51 -2.16 5.31
CA ILE A 119 -0.63 -1.01 5.43
C ILE A 119 0.69 -1.31 4.77
N LEU A 120 0.86 -0.82 3.54
CA LEU A 120 2.10 -0.98 2.78
C LEU A 120 3.07 0.13 3.15
N MET A 121 4.23 -0.25 3.67
CA MET A 121 5.27 0.65 4.17
C MET A 121 6.51 0.56 3.27
N PRO A 122 7.05 1.69 2.79
CA PRO A 122 8.24 1.67 1.94
C PRO A 122 9.51 1.56 2.77
N LEU A 123 10.42 0.64 2.45
CA LEU A 123 11.73 0.54 3.13
C LEU A 123 12.63 1.73 2.80
N GLY A 124 12.55 2.27 1.59
CA GLY A 124 13.28 3.44 1.13
C GLY A 124 12.38 4.66 0.86
N THR A 125 12.94 5.71 0.26
CA THR A 125 12.15 6.89 -0.14
C THR A 125 11.39 6.64 -1.45
N ALA A 126 10.09 6.37 -1.37
CA ALA A 126 9.22 6.16 -2.54
C ALA A 126 9.18 7.35 -3.53
N LYS A 127 9.60 8.56 -3.12
CA LYS A 127 9.66 9.76 -4.00
C LYS A 127 10.84 9.75 -4.98
N ARG A 128 11.93 9.03 -4.70
CA ARG A 128 13.18 9.08 -5.49
C ARG A 128 13.34 7.92 -6.49
N GLY A 129 12.35 7.06 -6.63
CA GLY A 129 12.40 5.93 -7.55
C GLY A 129 11.60 4.74 -7.06
N THR A 130 12.06 3.54 -7.41
CA THR A 130 11.52 2.27 -6.91
C THR A 130 12.06 1.99 -5.52
N THR A 131 11.32 1.21 -4.74
CA THR A 131 11.74 0.80 -3.40
C THR A 131 11.00 -0.45 -3.00
N SER A 132 11.59 -1.25 -2.12
CA SER A 132 10.90 -2.38 -1.52
C SER A 132 9.82 -1.92 -0.54
N TRP A 133 8.76 -2.69 -0.43
CA TRP A 133 7.63 -2.44 0.46
C TRP A 133 7.35 -3.65 1.31
N TYR A 134 6.94 -3.44 2.55
CA TYR A 134 6.46 -4.50 3.43
C TYR A 134 5.07 -4.15 3.93
N ASN A 135 4.23 -5.16 4.04
CA ASN A 135 2.89 -4.99 4.56
C ASN A 135 2.90 -5.16 6.08
N ARG A 136 2.05 -4.42 6.79
CA ARG A 136 1.77 -4.71 8.20
C ARG A 136 0.76 -5.85 8.35
N HIS A 137 -0.04 -6.11 7.33
CA HIS A 137 -1.05 -7.17 7.37
C HIS A 137 -0.38 -8.53 7.62
N TYR A 138 -0.94 -9.31 8.55
CA TYR A 138 -0.36 -10.54 9.11
C TYR A 138 1.01 -10.41 9.80
N LEU A 139 1.59 -9.22 9.99
CA LEU A 139 2.87 -9.08 10.68
C LEU A 139 2.68 -9.31 12.19
N ALA A 140 3.14 -10.46 12.68
CA ALA A 140 3.02 -10.85 14.08
C ALA A 140 4.01 -10.07 14.96
N HIS A 141 5.30 -10.14 14.63
CA HIS A 141 6.35 -9.42 15.35
C HIS A 141 7.60 -9.19 14.50
N ILE A 142 8.57 -8.47 15.07
CA ILE A 142 9.86 -8.22 14.43
C ILE A 142 11.01 -8.59 15.37
N GLU A 143 12.05 -9.19 14.81
CA GLU A 143 13.23 -9.61 15.55
C GLU A 143 14.48 -8.87 15.09
N ASP A 144 15.34 -8.55 16.05
CA ASP A 144 16.62 -7.89 15.79
C ASP A 144 17.62 -8.94 15.30
N GLN A 145 18.29 -8.64 14.20
CA GLN A 145 19.37 -9.46 13.66
C GLN A 145 20.58 -8.59 13.32
N GLY A 146 20.86 -7.61 14.19
CA GLY A 146 21.97 -6.68 14.10
C GLY A 146 21.64 -5.51 13.17
N PHE A 147 22.29 -5.45 12.01
CA PHE A 147 21.98 -4.44 11.00
C PHE A 147 20.70 -4.76 10.21
N MET A 148 20.07 -5.89 10.50
CA MET A 148 18.89 -6.40 9.83
C MET A 148 17.70 -6.52 10.78
N THR A 149 16.53 -6.63 10.19
CA THR A 149 15.30 -6.99 10.91
C THR A 149 14.67 -8.19 10.23
N ALA A 150 14.29 -9.19 11.03
CA ALA A 150 13.39 -10.23 10.57
C ALA A 150 11.95 -9.77 10.78
N LEU A 151 11.16 -9.72 9.71
CA LEU A 151 9.73 -9.48 9.73
C LEU A 151 9.03 -10.85 9.78
N ILE A 152 8.38 -11.15 10.89
CA ILE A 152 7.77 -12.47 11.12
C ILE A 152 6.26 -12.32 10.98
N TYR A 153 5.72 -12.97 9.96
CA TYR A 153 4.30 -12.94 9.63
C TYR A 153 3.62 -14.21 10.13
N ASP A 154 2.30 -14.17 10.28
CA ASP A 154 1.50 -15.34 10.65
C ASP A 154 1.77 -16.51 9.69
N GLY A 155 2.03 -17.69 10.24
CA GLY A 155 2.47 -18.87 9.48
C GLY A 155 3.99 -18.97 9.37
N PRO A 156 4.52 -19.79 8.45
CA PRO A 156 5.95 -20.02 8.29
C PRO A 156 6.58 -18.95 7.37
N ILE A 157 6.33 -17.66 7.59
CA ILE A 157 6.83 -16.60 6.70
C ILE A 157 7.63 -15.58 7.49
N THR A 158 8.94 -15.62 7.31
CA THR A 158 9.92 -14.69 7.87
C THR A 158 10.67 -14.02 6.73
N VAL A 159 10.60 -12.70 6.63
CA VAL A 159 11.31 -11.91 5.60
C VAL A 159 12.40 -11.09 6.27
N ARG A 160 13.66 -11.31 5.90
CA ARG A 160 14.80 -10.52 6.44
C ARG A 160 15.03 -9.32 5.56
N VAL A 161 14.97 -8.13 6.15
CA VAL A 161 15.09 -6.85 5.44
C VAL A 161 16.34 -6.09 5.85
N ASP A 162 16.89 -5.34 4.91
CA ASP A 162 18.05 -4.46 5.12
C ASP A 162 17.62 -3.14 5.78
N ALA A 163 17.17 -3.24 7.02
CA ALA A 163 16.84 -2.13 7.88
C ALA A 163 17.04 -2.55 9.34
N SER A 164 17.53 -1.64 10.18
CA SER A 164 17.65 -1.91 11.61
C SER A 164 16.28 -1.95 12.29
N LYS A 165 16.16 -2.74 13.36
CA LYS A 165 14.91 -2.89 14.12
C LYS A 165 14.36 -1.55 14.58
N ARG A 166 15.23 -0.62 14.96
CA ARG A 166 14.85 0.76 15.35
C ARG A 166 14.14 1.51 14.22
N VAL A 167 14.60 1.37 12.97
CA VAL A 167 13.97 2.02 11.81
C VAL A 167 12.59 1.41 11.55
N VAL A 168 12.51 0.07 11.52
CA VAL A 168 11.25 -0.65 11.30
C VAL A 168 10.23 -0.33 12.40
N THR A 169 10.66 -0.34 13.67
CA THR A 169 9.80 -0.02 14.83
C THR A 169 9.23 1.40 14.71
N ARG A 170 10.06 2.39 14.38
CA ARG A 170 9.60 3.78 14.17
C ARG A 170 8.57 3.88 13.04
N GLN A 171 8.79 3.12 11.96
CA GLN A 171 7.90 3.12 10.82
C GLN A 171 6.55 2.46 11.14
N LEU A 172 6.56 1.35 11.89
CA LEU A 172 5.36 0.68 12.40
C LEU A 172 4.56 1.58 13.35
N ALA A 173 5.23 2.26 14.29
CA ALA A 173 4.58 3.20 15.20
C ALA A 173 3.91 4.35 14.44
N LYS A 174 4.60 4.93 13.45
CA LYS A 174 4.04 5.96 12.56
C LYS A 174 2.84 5.44 11.78
N ALA A 175 2.94 4.24 11.22
CA ALA A 175 1.85 3.61 10.48
C ALA A 175 0.61 3.36 11.36
N GLY A 176 0.81 2.92 12.60
CA GLY A 176 -0.28 2.73 13.56
C GLY A 176 -1.01 4.03 13.91
N GLN A 177 -0.28 5.12 14.16
CA GLN A 177 -0.89 6.43 14.41
C GLN A 177 -1.71 6.92 13.19
N LEU A 178 -1.18 6.74 11.98
CA LEU A 178 -1.90 7.12 10.76
C LEU A 178 -3.14 6.26 10.53
N GLN A 179 -3.07 4.96 10.81
CA GLN A 179 -4.22 4.05 10.67
C GLN A 179 -5.37 4.47 11.59
N LEU A 180 -5.07 4.73 12.86
CA LEU A 180 -6.08 5.21 13.82
C LEU A 180 -6.70 6.54 13.36
N ALA A 181 -5.89 7.46 12.85
CA ALA A 181 -6.39 8.74 12.34
C ALA A 181 -7.25 8.60 11.07
N VAL A 182 -6.90 7.66 10.18
CA VAL A 182 -7.70 7.30 9.00
C VAL A 182 -9.04 6.71 9.41
N GLN A 183 -9.04 5.74 10.34
CA GLN A 183 -10.26 5.12 10.87
C GLN A 183 -11.18 6.16 11.52
N GLU A 184 -10.64 7.04 12.36
CA GLU A 184 -11.40 8.11 12.99
C GLU A 184 -11.96 9.10 11.96
N HIS A 185 -11.19 9.45 10.93
CA HIS A 185 -11.66 10.30 9.83
C HIS A 185 -12.84 9.67 9.08
N HIS A 186 -12.77 8.36 8.78
CA HIS A 186 -13.88 7.65 8.13
C HIS A 186 -15.09 7.52 9.06
N ARG A 187 -14.88 7.23 10.35
CA ARG A 187 -15.95 7.15 11.36
C ARG A 187 -16.74 8.46 11.46
N ARG A 188 -16.07 9.60 11.51
CA ARG A 188 -16.72 10.93 11.55
C ARG A 188 -17.56 11.23 10.31
N ARG A 189 -17.20 10.68 9.15
CA ARG A 189 -17.94 10.86 7.89
C ARG A 189 -19.10 9.89 7.73
N ALA A 190 -19.03 8.72 8.35
CA ALA A 190 -20.11 7.75 8.35
C ALA A 190 -21.30 8.20 9.21
N VAL A 191 -21.11 9.17 10.12
CA VAL A 191 -22.21 9.82 10.84
C VAL A 191 -22.92 10.79 9.89
N PRO A 192 -24.20 10.57 9.52
CA PRO A 192 -24.91 11.45 8.61
C PRO A 192 -25.08 12.82 9.28
N ASN A 193 -24.45 13.85 8.70
CA ASN A 193 -24.65 15.22 9.15
C ASN A 193 -26.04 15.67 8.68
N GLN A 194 -26.98 15.77 9.62
CA GLN A 194 -28.26 16.45 9.44
C GLN A 194 -28.02 17.94 9.22
N SER A 195 -28.18 18.42 7.99
CA SER A 195 -28.61 19.81 7.69
C SER A 195 -28.82 19.96 6.18
N SER A 196 -30.06 20.34 5.83
CA SER A 196 -30.75 20.38 4.53
C SER A 196 -30.21 21.40 3.51
N PRO A 197 -30.64 21.31 2.23
CA PRO A 197 -30.06 21.99 1.07
C PRO A 197 -30.79 23.30 0.72
N THR A 198 -30.12 24.24 0.06
CA THR A 198 -30.79 25.29 -0.73
C THR A 198 -29.86 25.94 -1.77
N VAL A 199 -30.30 25.89 -3.04
CA VAL A 199 -30.06 26.86 -4.15
C VAL A 199 -28.77 26.78 -5.01
N LEU A 200 -27.94 25.72 -4.95
CA LEU A 200 -26.65 25.69 -5.68
C LEU A 200 -26.35 24.53 -6.64
N ASP A 201 -27.36 23.77 -7.06
CA ASP A 201 -27.12 22.55 -7.85
C ASP A 201 -26.61 22.83 -9.29
N ALA A 202 -26.95 23.97 -9.89
CA ALA A 202 -26.49 24.33 -11.25
C ALA A 202 -25.00 24.74 -11.29
N ASP A 203 -24.56 25.55 -10.32
CA ASP A 203 -23.15 25.96 -10.20
C ASP A 203 -22.27 24.81 -9.71
N GLN A 204 -22.82 23.94 -8.85
CA GLN A 204 -22.10 22.76 -8.38
C GLN A 204 -21.89 21.73 -9.50
N ALA A 205 -22.88 21.50 -10.37
CA ALA A 205 -22.75 20.64 -11.53
C ALA A 205 -21.74 21.19 -12.55
N MET A 206 -21.73 22.51 -12.77
CA MET A 206 -20.77 23.17 -13.66
C MET A 206 -19.34 23.09 -13.12
N MET A 207 -19.14 23.32 -11.82
CA MET A 207 -17.84 23.18 -11.17
C MET A 207 -17.35 21.74 -11.12
N GLN A 208 -18.24 20.77 -10.90
CA GLN A 208 -17.90 19.35 -11.01
C GLN A 208 -17.49 18.99 -12.43
N SER A 209 -18.23 19.44 -13.44
CA SER A 209 -17.90 19.22 -14.86
C SER A 209 -16.57 19.86 -15.25
N TYR A 210 -16.28 21.08 -14.81
CA TYR A 210 -15.01 21.76 -15.06
C TYR A 210 -13.84 21.01 -14.39
N THR A 211 -14.02 20.63 -13.13
CA THR A 211 -12.98 19.90 -12.37
C THR A 211 -12.73 18.53 -12.99
N ASP A 212 -13.78 17.81 -13.39
CA ASP A 212 -13.67 16.52 -14.06
C ASP A 212 -12.95 16.65 -15.42
N GLN A 213 -13.26 17.68 -16.20
CA GLN A 213 -12.55 17.97 -17.46
C GLN A 213 -11.08 18.31 -17.25
N VAL A 214 -10.74 19.12 -16.25
CA VAL A 214 -9.35 19.46 -15.92
C VAL A 214 -8.57 18.23 -15.46
N LEU A 215 -9.15 17.43 -14.56
CA LEU A 215 -8.51 16.21 -14.08
C LEU A 215 -8.31 15.20 -15.21
N LYS A 216 -9.31 15.02 -16.08
CA LYS A 216 -9.21 14.19 -17.29
C LYS A 216 -8.15 14.70 -18.27
N HIS A 217 -8.04 16.02 -18.45
CA HIS A 217 -7.03 16.65 -19.32
C HIS A 217 -5.60 16.34 -18.84
N TYR A 218 -5.38 16.28 -17.52
CA TYR A 218 -4.08 15.92 -16.93
C TYR A 218 -3.91 14.42 -16.63
N GLY A 219 -4.84 13.57 -17.08
CA GLY A 219 -4.79 12.12 -16.87
C GLY A 219 -4.98 11.69 -15.42
N ILE A 220 -5.61 12.52 -14.59
CA ILE A 220 -5.90 12.26 -13.18
C ILE A 220 -7.32 11.70 -13.07
N LEU A 221 -7.44 10.48 -12.55
CA LEU A 221 -8.73 9.87 -12.27
C LEU A 221 -9.20 10.29 -10.87
N ALA A 222 -10.35 10.95 -10.76
CA ALA A 222 -11.01 11.27 -9.50
C ALA A 222 -12.45 10.77 -9.51
N LEU A 223 -12.91 10.18 -8.41
CA LEU A 223 -14.31 9.74 -8.31
C LEU A 223 -15.22 10.95 -8.08
N PRO A 224 -16.48 10.95 -8.57
CA PRO A 224 -17.39 12.09 -8.45
C PRO A 224 -17.58 12.61 -7.01
N GLY A 225 -17.55 11.71 -6.02
CA GLY A 225 -17.63 12.07 -4.60
C GLY A 225 -16.41 12.82 -4.06
N GLU A 226 -15.23 12.64 -4.68
CA GLU A 226 -13.97 13.29 -4.30
C GLU A 226 -13.90 14.72 -4.83
N ILE A 227 -14.36 14.91 -6.07
CA ILE A 227 -14.51 16.22 -6.69
C ILE A 227 -15.46 17.06 -5.84
N SER A 228 -16.65 16.54 -5.55
CA SER A 228 -17.67 17.24 -4.74
C SER A 228 -17.15 17.67 -3.36
N TRP A 229 -16.32 16.84 -2.71
CA TRP A 229 -15.75 17.16 -1.41
C TRP A 229 -14.66 18.24 -1.46
N LEU A 230 -13.73 18.16 -2.42
CA LEU A 230 -12.67 19.17 -2.59
C LEU A 230 -13.25 20.52 -2.99
N THR A 231 -14.23 20.53 -3.89
CA THR A 231 -14.95 21.75 -4.27
C THR A 231 -15.59 22.42 -3.04
N ARG A 232 -16.27 21.64 -2.18
CA ARG A 232 -16.83 22.17 -0.90
C ARG A 232 -15.76 22.63 0.09
N GLN A 233 -14.58 22.02 0.09
CA GLN A 233 -13.49 22.43 0.98
C GLN A 233 -12.86 23.76 0.56
N PHE A 234 -12.69 24.01 -0.74
CA PHE A 234 -12.04 25.23 -1.25
C PHE A 234 -13.00 26.40 -1.39
N PHE A 235 -14.26 26.14 -1.74
CA PHE A 235 -15.26 27.18 -2.00
C PHE A 235 -16.27 27.37 -0.86
N GLY A 236 -16.16 26.57 0.21
CA GLY A 236 -17.10 26.57 1.34
C GLY A 236 -18.40 25.83 1.03
N LYS A 237 -19.32 25.81 2.02
CA LYS A 237 -20.74 25.59 1.72
C LYS A 237 -21.18 26.83 0.96
N LEU A 238 -21.14 26.76 -0.36
CA LEU A 238 -22.08 27.54 -1.14
C LEU A 238 -23.46 27.00 -0.77
#